data_AF-A0A940UF33-F1
#
_entry.id   AF-A0A940UF33-F1
#
_cell.length_a   1.000
_cell.length_b   1.000
_cell.length_c   1.000
_cell.angle_alpha   90.00
_cell.angle_beta   90.00
_cell.angle_gamma   90.00
#
_symmetry.space_group_name_H-M   'P 1'
#
loop_
_entity.id
_entity.type
_entity.pdbx_description
1 polymer ?
#
loop_
_entity_poly.entity_id
_entity_poly.type
_entity_poly.pdbx_seq_one_letter_code
_entity_poly.pdbx_strand_id
1 'polypeptide(L)'
;MISMRSKYGLKALGYMARTTGKDSFLIADIAQAEGIPKKFLEAILLTLKNNGILSSRKGPGGGYSLAKSPAALTIGAIVRSFEGDLAPVQCLSETQQASCPECLDEDTCGIKLVMSDVASAVSAVLDNVTLADMLQKSEFERQKRTQMMDFAI
;
A
#
# COMPACT_ATOMS: atom_id res chain seq x y z
N MET A 1 -9.64 7.00 -5.37
CA MET A 1 -9.19 7.15 -3.96
C MET A 1 -8.83 5.77 -3.43
N ILE A 2 -7.75 5.61 -2.66
CA ILE A 2 -7.40 4.31 -2.05
C ILE A 2 -8.26 4.01 -0.82
N SER A 3 -8.56 2.74 -0.56
CA SER A 3 -9.39 2.29 0.55
C SER A 3 -8.72 2.43 1.92
N MET A 4 -9.52 2.30 2.97
CA MET A 4 -9.00 2.25 4.36
C MET A 4 -8.09 1.05 4.60
N ARG A 5 -8.33 -0.08 3.92
CA ARG A 5 -7.47 -1.28 4.01
C ARG A 5 -6.08 -0.97 3.49
N SER A 6 -5.99 -0.33 2.32
CA SER A 6 -4.72 0.13 1.73
C SER A 6 -3.99 1.11 2.63
N LYS A 7 -4.69 2.13 3.16
CA LYS A 7 -4.09 3.12 4.08
C LYS A 7 -3.52 2.46 5.34
N TYR A 8 -4.28 1.59 5.98
CA TYR A 8 -3.84 0.92 7.21
C TYR A 8 -2.78 -0.15 6.95
N GLY A 9 -2.82 -0.84 5.81
CA GLY A 9 -1.75 -1.73 5.36
C GLY A 9 -0.43 -0.98 5.20
N LEU A 10 -0.45 0.18 4.52
CA LEU A 10 0.74 1.02 4.35
C LEU A 10 1.27 1.57 5.68
N LYS A 11 0.39 2.00 6.60
CA LYS A 11 0.79 2.43 7.94
C LYS A 11 1.46 1.30 8.73
N ALA A 12 0.85 0.11 8.74
CA ALA A 12 1.40 -1.07 9.41
C ALA A 12 2.77 -1.47 8.85
N LEU A 13 2.89 -1.55 7.53
CA LEU A 13 4.16 -1.87 6.87
C LEU A 13 5.22 -0.81 7.13
N GLY A 14 4.84 0.48 7.10
CA GLY A 14 5.74 1.58 7.45
C GLY A 14 6.23 1.51 8.90
N TYR A 15 5.40 1.05 9.84
CA TYR A 15 5.81 0.83 11.23
C TYR A 15 6.81 -0.31 11.37
N MET A 16 6.56 -1.42 10.70
CA MET A 16 7.47 -2.55 10.69
C MET A 16 8.82 -2.16 10.06
N ALA A 17 8.80 -1.46 8.92
CA ALA A 17 9.99 -1.09 8.18
C ALA A 17 10.89 -0.06 8.88
N ARG A 18 10.31 0.86 9.66
CA ARG A 18 11.09 1.88 10.41
C ARG A 18 11.57 1.40 11.78
N THR A 19 11.04 0.29 12.28
CA THR A 19 11.44 -0.25 13.58
C THR A 19 12.66 -1.14 13.40
N THR A 20 13.84 -0.62 13.74
CA THR A 20 15.12 -1.33 13.61
C THR A 20 15.31 -2.37 14.73
N GLY A 21 16.04 -3.45 14.44
CA GLY A 21 16.39 -4.48 15.42
C GLY A 21 15.24 -5.40 15.85
N LYS A 22 14.07 -5.30 15.20
CA LYS A 22 12.91 -6.17 15.43
C LYS A 22 12.44 -6.77 14.11
N ASP A 23 12.49 -8.10 14.02
CA ASP A 23 12.12 -8.81 12.80
C ASP A 23 10.70 -9.38 12.83
N SER A 24 10.08 -9.46 14.01
CA SER A 24 8.73 -10.02 14.20
C SER A 24 7.86 -9.11 15.05
N PHE A 25 6.63 -8.88 14.61
CA PHE A 25 5.70 -7.92 15.20
C PHE A 25 4.39 -8.58 15.56
N LEU A 26 3.93 -8.37 16.80
CA LEU A 26 2.61 -8.77 17.21
C LEU A 26 1.58 -7.78 16.65
N ILE A 27 0.40 -8.29 16.30
CA ILE A 27 -0.70 -7.46 15.78
C ILE A 27 -1.09 -6.38 16.80
N ALA A 28 -1.06 -6.71 18.10
CA ALA A 28 -1.37 -5.76 19.17
C ALA A 28 -0.40 -4.57 19.19
N ASP A 29 0.91 -4.82 19.02
CA ASP A 29 1.94 -3.77 18.99
C ASP A 29 1.70 -2.81 17.83
N ILE A 30 1.47 -3.36 16.63
CA ILE A 30 1.22 -2.56 15.42
C ILE A 30 -0.08 -1.75 15.57
N ALA A 31 -1.15 -2.40 16.06
CA ALA A 31 -2.45 -1.78 16.27
C ALA A 31 -2.36 -0.57 17.22
N GLN A 32 -1.63 -0.73 18.33
CA GLN A 32 -1.40 0.34 19.30
C GLN A 32 -0.54 1.47 18.71
N ALA A 33 0.57 1.13 18.06
CA ALA A 33 1.51 2.11 17.52
C ALA A 33 0.91 2.99 16.41
N GLU A 34 0.02 2.41 15.59
CA GLU A 34 -0.57 3.10 14.44
C GLU A 34 -2.01 3.59 14.65
N GLY A 35 -2.61 3.29 15.82
CA GLY A 35 -4.00 3.62 16.13
C GLY A 35 -4.99 2.91 15.21
N ILE A 36 -4.76 1.62 14.93
CA ILE A 36 -5.59 0.81 14.02
C ILE A 36 -6.43 -0.18 14.84
N PRO A 37 -7.74 -0.31 14.61
CA PRO A 37 -8.55 -1.32 15.28
C PRO A 37 -8.00 -2.73 15.05
N LYS A 38 -7.67 -3.44 16.14
CA LYS A 38 -6.97 -4.73 16.10
C LYS A 38 -7.63 -5.76 15.17
N LYS A 39 -8.95 -5.97 15.29
CA LYS A 39 -9.70 -6.90 14.43
C LYS A 39 -9.60 -6.55 12.94
N PHE A 40 -9.56 -5.26 12.62
CA PHE A 40 -9.41 -4.82 11.24
C PHE A 40 -7.98 -5.04 10.74
N LEU A 41 -6.99 -4.79 11.59
CA LEU A 41 -5.59 -5.07 11.29
C LEU A 41 -5.33 -6.57 11.08
N GLU A 42 -5.98 -7.45 11.83
CA GLU A 42 -5.90 -8.91 11.63
C GLU A 42 -6.23 -9.31 10.19
N ALA A 43 -7.33 -8.79 9.65
CA ALA A 43 -7.72 -9.05 8.26
C ALA A 43 -6.71 -8.47 7.26
N ILE A 44 -6.23 -7.24 7.50
CA ILE A 44 -5.25 -6.56 6.66
C ILE A 44 -3.93 -7.34 6.58
N LEU A 45 -3.38 -7.75 7.73
CA LEU A 45 -2.11 -8.48 7.78
C LEU A 45 -2.24 -9.88 7.17
N LEU A 46 -3.40 -10.52 7.32
CA LEU A 46 -3.70 -11.78 6.64
C LEU A 46 -3.70 -11.62 5.11
N THR A 47 -4.36 -10.58 4.58
CA THR A 47 -4.33 -10.28 3.14
C THR A 47 -2.90 -10.04 2.66
N LEU A 48 -2.12 -9.23 3.36
CA LEU A 48 -0.72 -8.95 3.00
C LEU A 48 0.15 -10.21 3.03
N LYS A 49 -0.08 -11.11 4.01
CA LYS A 49 0.58 -12.40 4.07
C LYS A 49 0.23 -13.28 2.86
N ASN A 50 -1.04 -13.38 2.53
CA ASN A 50 -1.50 -14.21 1.42
C ASN A 50 -0.96 -13.72 0.07
N ASN A 51 -0.69 -12.41 -0.05
CA ASN A 51 -0.05 -11.80 -1.22
C ASN A 51 1.49 -11.80 -1.16
N GLY A 52 2.11 -12.49 -0.19
CA GLY A 52 3.56 -12.62 -0.08
C GLY A 52 4.30 -11.33 0.30
N ILE A 53 3.60 -10.33 0.82
CA ILE A 53 4.19 -9.09 1.36
C ILE A 53 4.70 -9.33 2.79
N LEU A 54 3.99 -10.17 3.54
CA LEU A 54 4.33 -10.55 4.91
C LEU A 54 4.55 -12.05 5.06
N SER A 55 5.37 -12.40 6.03
CA SER A 55 5.50 -13.75 6.57
C SER A 55 4.91 -13.79 7.99
N SER A 56 4.50 -14.96 8.46
CA SER A 56 3.94 -15.13 9.81
C SER A 56 4.53 -16.36 10.49
N ARG A 57 4.93 -16.23 11.76
CA ARG A 57 5.39 -17.35 12.60
C ARG A 57 4.49 -17.52 13.83
N LYS A 58 4.15 -18.77 14.15
CA LYS A 58 3.42 -19.14 15.38
C LYS A 58 4.38 -19.45 16.53
N GLY A 59 3.91 -19.33 17.77
CA GLY A 59 4.64 -19.68 19.00
C GLY A 59 5.30 -18.48 19.71
N PRO A 60 6.05 -18.73 20.79
CA PRO A 60 6.81 -17.69 21.50
C PRO A 60 7.78 -16.96 20.55
N GLY A 61 7.77 -15.63 20.57
CA GLY A 61 8.53 -14.82 19.61
C GLY A 61 7.98 -14.81 18.18
N GLY A 62 6.77 -15.35 17.97
CA GLY A 62 6.05 -15.29 16.70
C GLY A 62 5.53 -13.89 16.35
N GLY A 63 4.68 -13.81 15.33
CA GLY A 63 4.17 -12.55 14.79
C GLY A 63 4.30 -12.47 13.27
N TYR A 64 4.18 -11.25 12.75
CA TYR A 64 4.36 -10.93 11.35
C TYR A 64 5.72 -10.30 11.10
N SER A 65 6.33 -10.63 9.97
CA SER A 65 7.58 -10.05 9.48
C SER A 65 7.42 -9.63 8.02
N LEU A 66 8.21 -8.66 7.55
CA LEU A 66 8.26 -8.36 6.13
C LEU A 66 8.83 -9.58 5.39
N ALA A 67 8.19 -9.99 4.29
CA ALA A 67 8.67 -11.12 3.50
C ALA A 67 9.90 -10.76 2.65
N LYS A 68 10.10 -9.48 2.36
CA LYS A 68 11.23 -8.92 1.60
C LYS A 68 11.68 -7.60 2.24
N SER A 69 12.85 -7.10 1.85
CA SER A 69 13.31 -5.79 2.30
C SER A 69 12.34 -4.68 1.89
N PRO A 70 12.22 -3.57 2.65
CA PRO A 70 11.37 -2.44 2.27
C PRO A 70 11.68 -1.87 0.88
N ALA A 71 12.94 -1.95 0.43
CA ALA A 71 13.39 -1.52 -0.89
C ALA A 71 12.94 -2.46 -2.03
N ALA A 72 12.45 -3.67 -1.73
CA ALA A 72 11.94 -4.63 -2.71
C ALA A 72 10.40 -4.70 -2.74
N LEU A 73 9.72 -3.89 -1.93
CA LEU A 73 8.26 -3.86 -1.82
C LEU A 73 7.72 -2.58 -2.45
N THR A 74 7.14 -2.66 -3.63
CA THR A 74 6.54 -1.49 -4.29
C THR A 74 5.19 -1.12 -3.66
N ILE A 75 4.87 0.16 -3.63
CA ILE A 75 3.57 0.65 -3.16
C ILE A 75 2.45 0.09 -4.03
N GLY A 76 2.68 -0.05 -5.34
CA GLY A 76 1.75 -0.67 -6.27
C GLY A 76 1.38 -2.09 -5.87
N ALA A 77 2.36 -2.95 -5.55
CA ALA A 77 2.10 -4.32 -5.09
C ALA A 77 1.27 -4.37 -3.80
N ILE A 78 1.57 -3.47 -2.85
CA ILE A 78 0.84 -3.37 -1.58
C ILE A 78 -0.61 -2.92 -1.81
N VAL A 79 -0.83 -1.89 -2.63
CA VAL A 79 -2.18 -1.36 -2.91
C VAL A 79 -3.01 -2.38 -3.69
N ARG A 80 -2.43 -3.04 -4.70
CA ARG A 80 -3.12 -4.08 -5.48
C ARG A 80 -3.54 -5.28 -4.63
N SER A 81 -2.85 -5.55 -3.52
CA SER A 81 -3.26 -6.59 -2.56
C SER A 81 -4.65 -6.35 -1.95
N PHE A 82 -5.16 -5.11 -1.99
CA PHE A 82 -6.47 -4.74 -1.43
C PHE A 82 -7.47 -4.25 -2.46
N GLU A 83 -7.02 -3.50 -3.47
CA GLU A 83 -7.89 -2.89 -4.48
C GLU A 83 -8.11 -3.81 -5.70
N GLY A 84 -7.22 -4.79 -5.93
CA GLY A 84 -7.18 -5.54 -7.19
C GLY A 84 -6.38 -4.77 -8.25
N ASP A 85 -6.88 -4.73 -9.48
CA ASP A 85 -6.34 -3.84 -10.49
C ASP A 85 -6.64 -2.37 -10.16
N LEU A 86 -5.76 -1.47 -10.61
CA LEU A 86 -5.91 -0.02 -10.40
C LEU A 86 -6.77 0.61 -11.50
N ALA A 87 -7.76 -0.13 -11.99
CA ALA A 87 -8.61 0.29 -13.10
C ALA A 87 -9.65 1.32 -12.61
N PRO A 88 -9.68 2.54 -13.18
CA PRO A 88 -10.63 3.57 -12.78
C PRO A 88 -12.05 3.33 -13.34
N VAL A 89 -12.20 2.44 -14.33
CA VAL A 89 -13.48 2.01 -14.91
C VAL A 89 -13.51 0.49 -15.09
N GLN A 90 -14.69 -0.11 -15.01
CA GLN A 90 -14.86 -1.58 -15.01
C GLN A 90 -14.41 -2.25 -16.31
N CYS A 91 -14.56 -1.59 -17.46
CA CYS A 91 -14.11 -2.10 -18.76
C CYS A 91 -12.57 -2.10 -18.93
N LEU A 92 -11.82 -1.57 -17.96
CA LEU A 92 -10.35 -1.67 -17.87
C LEU A 92 -9.87 -2.65 -16.80
N SER A 93 -10.78 -3.16 -15.97
CA SER A 93 -10.43 -4.10 -14.90
C SER A 93 -10.14 -5.47 -15.52
N GLU A 94 -9.02 -6.09 -15.16
CA GLU A 94 -8.71 -7.48 -15.57
C GLU A 94 -9.39 -8.49 -14.65
N THR A 95 -9.64 -8.10 -13.40
CA THR A 95 -10.18 -8.98 -12.35
C THR A 95 -11.69 -8.87 -12.18
N GLN A 96 -12.26 -7.70 -12.52
CA GLN A 96 -13.68 -7.40 -12.40
C GLN A 96 -14.22 -6.80 -13.71
N GLN A 97 -13.72 -7.30 -14.85
CA GLN A 97 -14.15 -6.82 -16.15
C GLN A 97 -15.66 -6.98 -16.29
N ALA A 98 -16.33 -5.87 -16.57
CA ALA A 98 -17.75 -5.84 -16.86
C ALA A 98 -17.98 -5.06 -18.15
N SER A 99 -18.86 -5.59 -19.00
CA SER A 99 -19.29 -4.90 -20.21
C SER A 99 -20.04 -3.62 -19.82
N CYS A 100 -19.75 -2.53 -20.53
CA CYS A 100 -20.43 -1.26 -20.34
C CYS A 100 -21.71 -1.22 -21.19
N PRO A 101 -22.93 -1.23 -20.60
CA PRO A 101 -24.18 -1.33 -21.37
C PRO A 101 -24.44 -0.13 -22.28
N GLU A 102 -23.86 1.02 -21.95
CA GLU A 102 -23.99 2.27 -22.70
C GLU A 102 -22.93 2.40 -23.82
N CYS A 103 -22.04 1.42 -23.95
CA CYS A 103 -20.95 1.45 -24.91
C CYS A 103 -21.36 0.79 -26.23
N LEU A 104 -21.22 1.52 -27.33
CA LEU A 104 -21.46 1.00 -28.69
C LEU A 104 -20.31 0.11 -29.16
N ASP A 105 -19.08 0.51 -28.83
CA ASP A 105 -17.84 -0.19 -29.15
C ASP A 105 -16.78 0.17 -28.09
N GLU A 106 -16.29 -0.85 -27.37
CA GLU A 106 -15.31 -0.65 -26.31
C GLU A 106 -13.94 -0.25 -26.84
N ASP A 107 -13.56 -0.67 -28.04
CA ASP A 107 -12.21 -0.42 -28.58
C ASP A 107 -12.05 1.01 -29.09
N THR A 108 -13.16 1.65 -29.47
CA THR A 108 -13.20 3.06 -29.89
C THR A 108 -13.77 3.99 -28.81
N CYS A 109 -14.10 3.46 -27.63
CA CYS A 109 -14.63 4.24 -26.51
C CYS A 109 -13.60 5.24 -25.98
N GLY A 110 -13.78 6.52 -26.30
CA GLY A 110 -12.89 7.60 -25.85
C GLY A 110 -12.74 7.69 -24.33
N ILE A 111 -13.77 7.31 -23.56
CA ILE A 111 -13.69 7.24 -22.09
C ILE A 111 -12.71 6.14 -21.66
N LYS A 112 -12.81 4.93 -22.23
CA LYS A 112 -11.90 3.81 -21.93
C LYS A 112 -10.45 4.18 -22.25
N LEU A 113 -10.22 4.82 -23.41
CA LEU A 113 -8.88 5.24 -23.83
C LEU A 113 -8.26 6.25 -22.86
N VAL A 114 -8.96 7.34 -22.53
CA VAL A 114 -8.45 8.34 -21.57
C VAL A 114 -8.27 7.73 -20.17
N MET A 115 -9.17 6.85 -19.76
CA MET A 115 -9.07 6.17 -18.47
C MET A 115 -7.91 5.16 -18.41
N SER A 116 -7.52 4.59 -19.55
CA SER A 116 -6.33 3.75 -19.68
C SER A 116 -5.06 4.54 -19.44
N ASP A 117 -4.98 5.76 -19.96
CA ASP A 117 -3.86 6.68 -19.71
C ASP A 117 -3.76 7.02 -18.21
N VAL A 118 -4.91 7.29 -17.56
CA VAL A 118 -4.97 7.54 -16.12
C VAL A 118 -4.48 6.33 -15.32
N ALA A 119 -4.97 5.12 -15.64
CA ALA A 119 -4.56 3.89 -14.98
C ALA A 119 -3.04 3.64 -15.12
N SER A 120 -2.50 3.92 -16.32
CA SER A 120 -1.08 3.79 -16.64
C SER A 120 -0.24 4.79 -15.83
N ALA A 121 -0.66 6.06 -15.77
CA ALA A 121 0.02 7.09 -15.00
C ALA A 121 0.03 6.78 -13.49
N VAL A 122 -1.09 6.34 -12.94
CA VAL A 122 -1.19 5.93 -11.52
C VAL A 122 -0.29 4.73 -11.25
N SER A 123 -0.35 3.70 -12.09
CA SER A 123 0.49 2.50 -11.93
C SER A 123 1.98 2.83 -12.02
N ALA A 124 2.38 3.67 -12.98
CA ALA A 124 3.76 4.12 -13.12
C ALA A 124 4.28 4.82 -11.85
N VAL A 125 3.46 5.61 -11.16
CA VAL A 125 3.86 6.22 -9.89
C VAL A 125 3.98 5.18 -8.80
N LEU A 126 2.99 4.29 -8.64
CA LEU A 126 2.96 3.35 -7.51
C LEU A 126 3.97 2.20 -7.66
N ASP A 127 4.27 1.78 -8.88
CA ASP A 127 5.19 0.67 -9.16
C ASP A 127 6.65 1.08 -9.07
N ASN A 128 6.96 2.36 -9.30
CA ASN A 128 8.32 2.90 -9.19
C ASN A 128 8.65 3.47 -7.81
N VAL A 129 7.75 3.35 -6.84
CA VAL A 129 7.97 3.80 -5.46
C VAL A 129 7.93 2.58 -4.56
N THR A 130 8.98 2.40 -3.76
CA THR A 130 9.07 1.34 -2.76
C THR A 130 8.61 1.80 -1.38
N LEU A 131 8.42 0.85 -0.47
CA LEU A 131 8.14 1.14 0.93
C LEU A 131 9.29 1.95 1.56
N ALA A 132 10.54 1.67 1.17
CA ALA A 132 11.70 2.45 1.59
C ALA A 132 11.62 3.91 1.09
N ASP A 133 11.31 4.11 -0.20
CA ASP A 133 11.19 5.46 -0.78
C ASP A 133 10.07 6.27 -0.11
N MET A 134 8.95 5.62 0.22
CA MET A 134 7.84 6.25 0.95
C MET A 134 8.30 6.77 2.32
N LEU A 135 9.08 5.97 3.06
CA LEU A 135 9.63 6.38 4.36
C LEU A 135 10.62 7.52 4.22
N GLN A 136 11.54 7.45 3.25
CA GLN A 136 12.51 8.51 2.96
C GLN A 136 11.82 9.83 2.61
N LYS A 137 10.77 9.81 1.78
CA LYS A 137 9.97 11.01 1.47
C LYS A 137 9.39 11.66 2.73
N SER A 138 8.86 10.85 3.66
CA SER A 138 8.34 11.38 4.92
C SER A 138 9.45 11.93 5.83
N GLU A 139 10.61 11.29 5.89
CA GLU A 139 11.73 11.72 6.73
C GLU A 139 12.32 13.03 6.24
N PHE A 140 12.53 13.16 4.93
CA PHE A 140 12.98 14.38 4.28
C PHE A 140 12.09 15.58 4.62
N GLU A 141 10.77 15.42 4.50
CA GLU A 141 9.81 16.48 4.83
C GLU A 141 9.78 16.82 6.33
N ARG A 142 10.01 15.85 7.22
CA ARG A 142 10.13 16.11 8.67
C ARG A 142 11.38 16.93 8.98
N GLN A 143 12.53 16.56 8.41
CA GLN A 143 13.79 17.26 8.62
C GLN A 143 13.72 18.71 8.14
N LYS A 144 13.14 18.92 6.95
CA LYS A 144 12.91 20.26 6.38
C LYS A 144 12.07 21.13 7.30
N ARG A 145 11.03 20.57 7.92
CA ARG A 145 10.18 21.30 8.88
C ARG A 145 10.92 21.62 10.18
N THR A 146 11.70 20.70 10.73
CA THR A 146 12.49 20.94 11.95
C THR A 146 13.53 22.04 11.73
N GLN A 147 14.30 21.96 10.63
CA GLN A 147 15.30 22.98 10.30
C GLN A 147 14.68 24.37 10.14
N MET A 148 13.51 24.48 9.52
CA MET A 148 12.82 25.76 9.35
C MET A 148 12.30 26.37 10.67
N MET A 149 12.04 25.55 11.70
CA MET A 149 11.67 26.02 13.04
C MET A 149 12.88 26.51 13.83
N ASP A 150 14.04 25.91 13.62
CA ASP A 150 15.29 26.31 14.29
C ASP A 150 15.85 27.65 13.77
N PHE A 151 15.52 28.06 12.53
CA PHE A 151 15.89 29.37 11.96
C PHE A 151 14.89 30.51 12.25
N ALA A 152 13.76 30.21 12.91
CA ALA A 152 12.73 31.20 13.25
C ALA A 152 12.83 31.72 14.69
N ILE A 153 13.90 31.36 15.41
CA ILE A 153 14.25 31.81 16.76
C ILE A 153 15.51 32.66 16.68
#